data_AF-A0A3M2F5V7-F1
#
_entry.id   AF-A0A3M2F5V7-F1
#
_cell.length_a   1.000
_cell.length_b   1.000
_cell.length_c   1.000
_cell.angle_alpha   90.00
_cell.angle_beta   90.00
_cell.angle_gamma   90.00
#
_symmetry.space_group_name_H-M   'P 1'
#
loop_
_entity.id
_entity.type
_entity.pdbx_description
1 polymer ?
#
loop_
_entity_poly.entity_id
_entity_poly.type
_entity_poly.pdbx_seq_one_letter_code
_entity_poly.pdbx_strand_id
1 'polypeptide(L)'
;REAILLHVFDDPRIYADHASAARAQARWRKLGIAADILPVDAHDHRFRIGLGRYYLDAYALAFQEDLKARGLPFVYHRMRKRIPVYRIVFPAQPHDEAMALWRKLHQAGINTMLLMRERDFRANFADLQPSSATKRSNK
;
A
#
# COMPACT_ATOMS: atom_id res chain seq x y z
N ARG A 1 -3.22 14.53 2.64
CA ARG A 1 -2.26 13.60 3.29
C ARG A 1 -2.95 13.01 4.50
N GLU A 2 -2.83 11.70 4.74
CA GLU A 2 -3.51 11.02 5.86
C GLU A 2 -2.55 10.20 6.69
N ALA A 3 -2.84 10.10 7.98
CA ALA A 3 -2.13 9.22 8.89
C ALA A 3 -2.57 7.78 8.63
N ILE A 4 -1.71 7.00 7.98
CA ILE A 4 -1.93 5.58 7.72
C ILE A 4 -1.02 4.77 8.63
N LEU A 5 -1.55 3.64 9.09
CA LEU A 5 -0.75 2.64 9.78
C LEU A 5 0.18 1.93 8.78
N LEU A 6 1.47 1.97 9.04
CA LEU A 6 2.50 1.33 8.25
C LEU A 6 3.11 0.16 9.04
N HIS A 7 3.10 -1.01 8.42
CA HIS A 7 3.73 -2.24 8.89
C HIS A 7 5.08 -2.37 8.20
N VAL A 8 6.15 -2.39 9.00
CA VAL A 8 7.51 -2.44 8.47
C VAL A 8 8.22 -3.68 8.99
N PHE A 9 8.84 -4.40 8.05
CA PHE A 9 9.63 -5.59 8.29
C PHE A 9 11.07 -5.31 7.85
N ASP A 10 12.02 -5.52 8.75
CA ASP A 10 13.45 -5.26 8.52
C ASP A 10 14.29 -6.50 8.85
N ASP A 11 15.46 -6.62 8.22
CA ASP A 11 16.52 -7.51 8.70
C ASP A 11 16.96 -7.02 10.09
N PRO A 12 17.16 -7.92 11.08
CA PRO A 12 17.55 -7.53 12.44
C PRO A 12 18.93 -6.89 12.54
N ARG A 13 19.76 -6.95 11.49
CA ARG A 13 21.14 -6.47 11.51
C ARG A 13 21.26 -5.08 10.91
N ILE A 14 22.21 -4.33 11.47
CA ILE A 14 22.71 -3.08 10.93
C ILE A 14 24.07 -3.36 10.28
N TYR A 15 24.31 -2.76 9.12
CA TYR A 15 25.47 -2.97 8.27
C TYR A 15 26.31 -1.70 8.26
N ALA A 16 27.63 -1.85 8.44
CA ALA A 16 28.54 -0.71 8.55
C ALA A 16 28.80 -0.01 7.20
N ASP A 17 28.62 -0.73 6.09
CA ASP A 17 28.91 -0.24 4.76
C ASP A 17 27.89 -0.77 3.74
N HIS A 18 27.83 -0.12 2.58
CA HIS A 18 26.88 -0.49 1.54
C HIS A 18 27.17 -1.88 0.96
N ALA A 19 28.44 -2.31 0.91
CA ALA A 19 28.83 -3.60 0.34
C ALA A 19 28.31 -4.78 1.17
N SER A 20 28.37 -4.68 2.49
CA SER A 20 27.83 -5.65 3.45
C SER A 20 26.30 -5.67 3.43
N ALA A 21 25.67 -4.51 3.31
CA ALA A 21 24.23 -4.41 3.08
C ALA A 21 23.81 -5.07 1.75
N ALA A 22 24.55 -4.84 0.66
CA ALA A 22 24.28 -5.46 -0.64
C ALA A 22 24.39 -6.99 -0.61
N ARG A 23 25.37 -7.54 0.12
CA ARG A 23 25.46 -8.99 0.35
C ARG A 23 24.23 -9.51 1.11
N ALA A 24 23.75 -8.78 2.11
CA ALA A 24 22.54 -9.15 2.82
C ALA A 24 21.28 -9.07 1.96
N GLN A 25 21.14 -8.00 1.19
CA GLN A 25 20.06 -7.83 0.21
C GLN A 25 20.02 -9.01 -0.77
N ALA A 26 21.16 -9.40 -1.32
CA ALA A 26 21.25 -10.54 -2.23
C ALA A 26 20.81 -11.85 -1.57
N ARG A 27 21.13 -12.07 -0.28
CA ARG A 27 20.66 -13.25 0.47
C ARG A 27 19.13 -13.29 0.58
N TRP A 28 18.50 -12.17 0.94
CA TRP A 28 17.04 -12.09 1.00
C TRP A 28 16.38 -12.26 -0.36
N ARG A 29 16.94 -11.66 -1.42
CA ARG A 29 16.43 -11.82 -2.79
C ARG A 29 16.55 -13.24 -3.30
N LYS A 30 17.61 -13.97 -2.96
CA LYS A 30 17.74 -15.41 -3.27
C LYS A 30 16.66 -16.26 -2.59
N LEU A 31 16.13 -15.78 -1.46
CA LEU A 31 15.00 -16.37 -0.76
C LEU A 31 13.64 -15.89 -1.34
N GLY A 32 13.62 -15.18 -2.46
CA GLY A 32 12.39 -14.66 -3.06
C GLY A 32 11.75 -13.51 -2.27
N ILE A 33 12.47 -12.91 -1.32
CA ILE A 33 11.98 -11.80 -0.51
C ILE A 33 12.54 -10.49 -1.09
N ALA A 34 11.63 -9.55 -1.35
CA ALA A 34 12.01 -8.20 -1.73
C ALA A 34 12.88 -7.58 -0.63
N ALA A 35 13.97 -6.94 -1.02
CA ALA A 35 14.91 -6.37 -0.07
C ALA A 35 15.49 -5.06 -0.60
N ASP A 36 15.39 -4.03 0.23
CA ASP A 36 15.86 -2.67 -0.05
C ASP A 36 16.95 -2.27 0.94
N ILE A 37 18.04 -1.69 0.44
CA ILE A 37 19.06 -1.09 1.29
C ILE A 37 18.58 0.30 1.68
N LEU A 38 18.49 0.56 2.97
CA LEU A 38 18.04 1.84 3.52
C LEU A 38 19.12 2.41 4.44
N PRO A 39 19.37 3.72 4.43
CA PRO A 39 20.16 4.34 5.48
C PRO A 39 19.46 4.16 6.84
N VAL A 40 20.24 4.00 7.91
CA VAL A 40 19.72 4.03 9.28
C VAL A 40 19.23 5.45 9.61
N ASP A 41 20.04 6.45 9.26
CA ASP A 41 19.75 7.88 9.35
C ASP A 41 20.41 8.60 8.16
N ALA A 42 19.92 9.79 7.79
CA ALA A 42 20.44 10.61 6.69
C ALA A 42 21.91 11.02 6.90
N HIS A 43 22.36 11.11 8.15
CA HIS A 43 23.73 11.47 8.52
C HIS A 43 24.56 10.27 9.01
N ASP A 44 23.99 9.07 9.02
CA ASP A 44 24.65 7.85 9.45
C ASP A 44 25.12 7.04 8.23
N HIS A 45 26.39 6.64 8.22
CA HIS A 45 26.95 5.80 7.16
C HIS A 45 26.54 4.32 7.28
N ARG A 46 25.76 3.96 8.31
CA ARG A 46 25.22 2.61 8.49
C ARG A 46 23.94 2.40 7.70
N PHE A 47 23.74 1.14 7.32
CA PHE A 47 22.62 0.69 6.50
C PHE A 47 21.81 -0.38 7.22
N ARG A 48 20.52 -0.46 6.89
CA ARG A 48 19.62 -1.56 7.26
C ARG A 48 18.98 -2.14 6.00
N ILE A 49 18.45 -3.35 6.11
CA ILE A 49 17.71 -3.99 5.00
C ILE A 49 16.22 -3.98 5.31
N GLY A 50 15.46 -3.33 4.44
CA GLY A 50 14.01 -3.38 4.45
C GLY A 50 13.48 -4.59 3.70
N LEU A 51 12.66 -5.41 4.35
CA LEU A 51 12.07 -6.63 3.79
C LEU A 51 10.65 -6.42 3.27
N GLY A 52 9.93 -5.43 3.81
CA GLY A 52 8.56 -5.13 3.37
C GLY A 52 7.96 -3.92 4.07
N ARG A 53 7.11 -3.18 3.37
CA ARG A 53 6.39 -2.00 3.85
C ARG A 53 4.95 -2.10 3.40
N TYR A 54 4.04 -2.40 4.33
CA TYR A 54 2.65 -2.67 4.03
C TYR A 54 1.73 -1.68 4.73
N TYR A 55 0.80 -1.12 3.98
CA TYR A 55 -0.26 -0.25 4.51
C TYR A 55 -1.53 -1.03 4.87
N LEU A 56 -1.62 -2.31 4.46
CA LEU A 56 -2.75 -3.18 4.73
C LEU A 56 -2.34 -4.28 5.70
N ASP A 57 -3.12 -4.42 6.76
CA ASP A 57 -2.90 -5.41 7.82
C ASP A 57 -2.90 -6.84 7.27
N ALA A 58 -3.79 -7.17 6.32
CA ALA A 58 -3.88 -8.50 5.73
C ALA A 58 -2.59 -8.92 5.01
N TYR A 59 -2.00 -8.02 4.21
CA TYR A 59 -0.73 -8.32 3.52
C TYR A 59 0.45 -8.36 4.48
N ALA A 60 0.45 -7.48 5.50
CA ALA A 60 1.46 -7.53 6.54
C ALA A 60 1.42 -8.86 7.32
N LEU A 61 0.21 -9.33 7.67
CA LEU A 61 0.02 -10.58 8.39
C LEU A 61 0.49 -11.77 7.55
N ALA A 62 0.05 -11.87 6.28
CA ALA A 62 0.46 -12.94 5.39
C ALA A 62 1.99 -12.98 5.21
N PHE A 63 2.63 -11.81 5.05
CA PHE A 63 4.09 -11.74 4.96
C PHE A 63 4.79 -12.13 6.27
N GLN A 64 4.24 -11.71 7.42
CA GLN A 64 4.77 -12.11 8.72
C GLN A 64 4.67 -13.62 8.95
N GLU A 65 3.57 -14.24 8.52
CA GLU A 65 3.37 -15.69 8.59
C GLU A 65 4.34 -16.42 7.68
N ASP A 66 4.57 -15.96 6.45
CA ASP A 66 5.60 -16.53 5.54
C ASP A 66 7.00 -16.50 6.18
N LEU A 67 7.41 -15.35 6.72
CA LEU A 67 8.71 -15.21 7.37
C LEU A 67 8.86 -16.16 8.57
N LYS A 68 7.81 -16.29 9.39
CA LYS A 68 7.77 -17.21 10.54
C LYS A 68 7.83 -18.67 10.10
N ALA A 69 7.01 -19.05 9.11
CA ALA A 69 6.94 -20.42 8.59
C ALA A 69 8.29 -20.89 8.04
N ARG A 70 9.07 -19.97 7.48
CA ARG A 70 10.39 -20.22 6.92
C ARG A 70 11.53 -20.11 7.93
N GLY A 71 11.22 -19.81 9.19
CA GLY A 71 12.22 -19.63 10.25
C GLY A 71 13.18 -18.46 10.00
N LEU A 72 12.78 -17.46 9.23
CA LEU A 72 13.63 -16.34 8.85
C LEU A 72 13.59 -15.26 9.93
N PRO A 73 14.74 -14.75 10.41
CA PRO A 73 14.74 -13.74 11.46
C PRO A 73 14.39 -12.36 10.87
N PHE A 74 13.46 -11.66 11.50
CA PHE A 74 13.03 -10.32 11.11
C PHE A 74 12.69 -9.45 12.33
N VAL A 75 12.78 -8.13 12.16
CA VAL A 75 12.23 -7.13 13.08
C VAL A 75 10.95 -6.60 12.50
N TYR A 76 9.89 -6.55 13.31
CA TYR A 76 8.60 -5.99 12.93
C TYR A 76 8.26 -4.78 13.80
N HIS A 77 7.82 -3.70 13.14
CA HIS A 77 7.33 -2.52 13.83
C HIS A 77 6.13 -1.92 13.11
N ARG A 78 5.23 -1.32 13.91
CA ARG A 78 4.06 -0.57 13.43
C ARG A 78 4.27 0.89 13.74
N MET A 79 4.08 1.75 12.74
CA MET A 79 4.18 3.20 12.92
C MET A 79 3.05 3.89 12.17
N ARG A 80 2.63 5.08 12.64
CA ARG A 80 1.72 5.95 11.88
C ARG A 80 2.55 6.89 11.00
N LYS A 81 2.31 6.89 9.70
CA LYS A 81 2.97 7.77 8.74
C LYS A 81 1.95 8.60 7.98
N ARG A 82 2.21 9.90 7.83
CA ARG A 82 1.42 10.77 6.96
C ARG A 82 1.89 10.61 5.52
N ILE A 83 1.05 10.04 4.67
CA ILE A 83 1.34 9.89 3.24
C ILE A 83 0.36 10.70 2.38
N PRO A 84 0.74 11.17 1.19
CA PRO A 84 -0.23 11.64 0.20
C PRO A 84 -1.15 10.47 -0.17
N VAL A 85 -2.45 10.74 -0.17
CA VAL A 85 -3.49 9.77 -0.56
C VAL A 85 -4.26 10.40 -1.70
N TYR A 86 -4.40 9.65 -2.77
CA TYR A 86 -5.24 10.00 -3.91
C TYR A 86 -6.53 9.20 -3.78
N ARG A 87 -7.66 9.88 -3.92
CA ARG A 87 -8.98 9.25 -3.93
C ARG A 87 -9.50 9.30 -5.35
N ILE A 88 -9.98 8.15 -5.84
CA ILE A 88 -10.76 8.08 -7.06
C ILE A 88 -12.22 8.07 -6.63
N VAL A 89 -12.97 9.03 -7.15
CA VAL A 89 -14.38 9.22 -6.83
C VAL A 89 -15.18 8.81 -8.05
N PHE A 90 -16.11 7.88 -7.87
CA PHE A 90 -17.01 7.42 -8.91
C PHE A 90 -18.40 8.03 -8.69
N PRO A 91 -19.16 8.33 -9.75
CA PRO A 91 -20.52 8.82 -9.60
C PRO A 91 -21.39 7.83 -8.82
N ALA A 92 -22.46 8.35 -8.21
CA ALA A 92 -23.44 7.51 -7.53
C ALA A 92 -24.04 6.49 -8.49
N GLN A 93 -24.09 5.23 -8.06
CA GLN A 93 -24.59 4.10 -8.84
C GLN A 93 -25.35 3.15 -7.90
N PRO A 94 -26.23 2.28 -8.44
CA PRO A 94 -26.87 1.24 -7.64
C PRO A 94 -25.86 0.40 -6.87
N HIS A 95 -26.25 -0.04 -5.67
CA HIS A 95 -25.35 -0.74 -4.74
C HIS A 95 -24.64 -1.94 -5.39
N ASP A 96 -25.35 -2.77 -6.13
CA ASP A 96 -24.80 -3.99 -6.72
C ASP A 96 -23.78 -3.70 -7.83
N GLU A 97 -24.00 -2.63 -8.60
CA GLU A 97 -23.06 -2.12 -9.59
C GLU A 97 -21.80 -1.56 -8.91
N ALA A 98 -21.96 -0.82 -7.81
CA ALA A 98 -20.84 -0.34 -7.00
C ALA A 98 -19.99 -1.49 -6.45
N MET A 99 -20.64 -2.55 -5.97
CA MET A 99 -19.95 -3.74 -5.46
C MET A 99 -19.27 -4.56 -6.56
N ALA A 100 -19.84 -4.59 -7.77
CA ALA A 100 -19.19 -5.23 -8.92
C ALA A 100 -17.96 -4.44 -9.38
N LEU A 101 -18.06 -3.10 -9.44
CA LEU A 101 -16.93 -2.23 -9.73
C LEU A 101 -15.83 -2.36 -8.66
N TRP A 102 -16.21 -2.33 -7.38
CA TRP A 102 -15.27 -2.52 -6.27
C TRP A 102 -14.46 -3.81 -6.39
N ARG A 103 -15.11 -4.94 -6.70
CA ARG A 103 -14.42 -6.23 -6.89
C ARG A 103 -13.36 -6.15 -8.00
N LYS A 104 -13.64 -5.47 -9.11
CA LYS A 104 -12.68 -5.26 -10.20
C LYS A 104 -11.53 -4.35 -9.76
N LEU A 105 -11.84 -3.26 -9.07
CA LEU A 105 -10.82 -2.30 -8.58
C LEU A 105 -9.91 -2.94 -7.53
N HIS A 106 -10.45 -3.78 -6.66
CA HIS A 106 -9.69 -4.56 -5.70
C HIS A 106 -8.70 -5.51 -6.39
N GLN A 107 -9.13 -6.18 -7.47
CA GLN A 107 -8.23 -7.01 -8.29
C GLN A 107 -7.14 -6.16 -8.99
N ALA A 108 -7.44 -4.91 -9.31
CA ALA A 108 -6.48 -3.96 -9.89
C ALA A 108 -5.58 -3.26 -8.84
N GLY A 109 -5.67 -3.63 -7.56
CA GLY A 109 -4.82 -3.12 -6.49
C GLY A 109 -5.34 -1.85 -5.79
N ILE A 110 -6.61 -1.47 -5.98
CA ILE A 110 -7.28 -0.46 -5.14
C ILE A 110 -7.80 -1.14 -3.88
N ASN A 111 -7.25 -0.75 -2.73
CA ASN A 111 -7.36 -1.58 -1.53
C ASN A 111 -8.25 -0.96 -0.43
N THR A 112 -8.91 0.16 -0.71
CA THR A 112 -9.87 0.76 0.23
C THR A 112 -11.06 1.33 -0.52
N MET A 113 -12.26 0.90 -0.13
CA MET A 113 -13.52 1.48 -0.56
C MET A 113 -14.09 2.35 0.56
N LEU A 114 -14.58 3.53 0.19
CA LEU A 114 -15.45 4.31 1.05
C LEU A 114 -16.82 4.37 0.38
N LEU A 115 -17.77 3.62 0.90
CA LEU A 115 -19.17 3.70 0.46
C LEU A 115 -19.82 4.92 1.11
N MET A 116 -20.54 5.67 0.30
CA MET A 116 -21.22 6.89 0.69
C MET A 116 -22.61 6.89 0.10
N ARG A 117 -23.62 7.39 0.84
CA ARG A 117 -24.97 7.55 0.28
C ARG A 117 -24.93 8.66 -0.76
N GLU A 118 -25.79 8.56 -1.77
CA GLU A 118 -25.86 9.56 -2.85
C GLU A 118 -26.04 10.99 -2.32
N ARG A 119 -26.89 11.19 -1.31
CA ARG A 119 -27.09 12.50 -0.70
C ARG A 119 -25.79 13.11 -0.15
N ASP A 120 -24.95 12.27 0.46
CA ASP A 120 -23.70 12.69 1.09
C ASP A 120 -22.65 12.92 -0.02
N PHE A 121 -22.71 12.15 -1.10
CA PHE A 121 -21.87 12.34 -2.28
C PHE A 121 -22.13 13.70 -2.93
N ARG A 122 -23.42 14.01 -3.19
CA ARG A 122 -23.82 15.29 -3.81
C ARG A 122 -23.41 16.49 -2.95
N ALA A 123 -23.47 16.36 -1.62
CA ALA A 123 -23.07 17.42 -0.70
C ALA A 123 -21.54 17.66 -0.68
N ASN A 124 -20.72 16.61 -0.85
CA ASN A 124 -19.26 16.72 -0.73
C ASN A 124 -18.53 16.84 -2.08
N PHE A 125 -19.20 16.50 -3.19
CA PHE A 125 -18.59 16.40 -4.53
C PHE A 125 -19.50 17.00 -5.62
N ALA A 126 -20.20 18.10 -5.31
CA ALA A 126 -21.13 18.76 -6.22
C ALA A 126 -20.52 19.05 -7.61
N ASP A 127 -19.22 19.32 -7.65
CA ASP A 127 -18.48 19.70 -8.87
C ASP A 127 -18.07 18.49 -9.74
N LEU A 128 -18.19 17.26 -9.22
CA LEU A 128 -17.82 16.01 -9.92
C LEU A 128 -19.02 15.34 -10.60
N GLN A 129 -20.14 16.06 -10.74
CA GLN A 129 -21.29 15.59 -11.51
C GLN A 129 -20.84 15.35 -12.97
N PRO A 130 -21.14 14.19 -13.56
CA PRO A 130 -20.86 13.98 -14.97
C PRO A 130 -21.63 15.06 -15.75
N SER A 131 -20.92 15.86 -16.54
CA SER A 131 -21.62 16.63 -17.58
C SER A 131 -22.35 15.61 -18.43
N SER A 132 -23.63 15.84 -18.69
CA SER A 132 -24.46 15.00 -19.52
C SER A 132 -23.90 14.99 -20.94
N ALA A 133 -22.89 14.16 -21.19
CA ALA A 133 -22.27 14.02 -22.50
C ALA A 133 -23.21 13.21 -23.38
N THR A 134 -24.00 13.97 -24.14
CA THR A 134 -24.42 13.68 -25.51
C THR A 134 -25.26 12.42 -25.70
N LYS A 135 -26.59 12.62 -25.73
CA LYS A 135 -27.50 11.79 -26.52
C LYS A 135 -26.92 11.66 -27.93
N ARG A 136 -26.35 10.51 -28.28
CA ARG A 136 -26.12 10.14 -29.68
C ARG A 136 -27.50 10.03 -30.33
N SER A 137 -27.88 11.08 -31.05
CA SER A 137 -29.00 11.05 -31.98
C SER A 137 -28.62 10.11 -33.13
N ASN A 138 -29.28 8.97 -33.21
CA ASN A 138 -29.31 8.18 -34.45
C ASN A 138 -30.03 9.00 -35.52
N LYS A 139 -29.34 9.25 -36.64
CA LYS A 139 -29.94 9.41 -37.96
C LYS A 139 -29.04 8.70 -38.96
#